data_AF-X1PT81-F1
#
_entry.id   AF-X1PT81-F1
#
_cell.length_a   1.000
_cell.length_b   1.000
_cell.length_c   1.000
_cell.angle_alpha   90.00
_cell.angle_beta   90.00
_cell.angle_gamma   90.00
#
_symmetry.space_group_name_H-M   'P 1'
#
loop_
_entity.id
_entity.type
_entity.pdbx_description
1 polymer ?
#
loop_
_entity_poly.entity_id
_entity_poly.type
_entity_poly.pdbx_seq_one_letter_code
_entity_poly.pdbx_strand_id
1 'polypeptide(L)'
;MAVIVGNRDIFPDRLAEEGGREVIKTLKDLGFDVVTLFSEESGRGTVQTRGDSKKCAELFRKRAEDITGVLVTLPNFGDERSIAE
;
A
#
# COMPACT_ATOMS: atom_id res chain seq x y z
N MET A 1 0.51 11.27 -3.84
CA MET A 1 0.21 10.60 -2.55
C MET A 1 0.79 9.19 -2.59
N ALA A 2 1.57 8.78 -1.60
CA ALA A 2 2.08 7.41 -1.52
C ALA A 2 1.10 6.53 -0.73
N VAL A 3 0.88 5.29 -1.15
CA VAL A 3 -0.04 4.36 -0.48
C VAL A 3 0.62 3.01 -0.23
N ILE A 4 0.56 2.54 1.01
CA ILE A 4 0.95 1.20 1.42
C ILE A 4 -0.33 0.45 1.82
N VAL A 5 -0.59 -0.67 1.14
CA VAL A 5 -1.64 -1.62 1.52
C VAL A 5 -0.98 -2.75 2.30
N GLY A 6 -1.22 -2.81 3.61
CA GLY A 6 -0.67 -3.86 4.46
C GLY A 6 -1.55 -5.09 4.52
N ASN A 7 -0.91 -6.25 4.68
CA ASN A 7 -1.56 -7.50 5.08
C ASN A 7 -0.65 -8.25 6.07
N ARG A 8 -1.11 -9.38 6.60
CA ARG A 8 -0.29 -10.33 7.36
C ARG A 8 -0.61 -11.74 6.90
N ASP A 9 0.42 -12.58 6.87
CA ASP A 9 0.40 -13.95 6.33
C ASP A 9 -0.66 -14.88 6.95
N ILE A 10 -1.11 -14.58 8.17
CA ILE A 10 -2.17 -15.33 8.86
C ILE A 10 -3.60 -14.93 8.43
N PHE A 11 -3.77 -13.86 7.64
CA PHE A 11 -5.08 -13.37 7.19
C PHE A 11 -5.29 -13.57 5.69
N PRO A 12 -6.55 -13.77 5.24
CA PRO A 12 -6.84 -13.98 3.82
C PRO A 12 -6.44 -12.78 2.96
N ASP A 13 -5.59 -13.01 1.96
CA ASP A 13 -5.12 -11.97 1.02
C ASP A 13 -6.28 -11.24 0.34
N ARG A 14 -7.35 -11.96 0.00
CA ARG A 14 -8.54 -11.39 -0.66
C ARG A 14 -9.09 -10.14 0.02
N LEU A 15 -9.06 -10.07 1.35
CA LEU A 15 -9.59 -8.92 2.10
C LEU A 15 -8.70 -7.68 1.93
N ALA A 16 -7.38 -7.87 1.96
CA ALA A 16 -6.43 -6.80 1.70
C ALA A 16 -6.47 -6.36 0.23
N GLU A 17 -6.70 -7.29 -0.70
CA GLU A 17 -6.88 -6.97 -2.11
C GLU A 17 -8.14 -6.14 -2.37
N GLU A 18 -9.29 -6.58 -1.87
CA GLU A 18 -10.57 -5.89 -2.08
C GLU A 18 -10.55 -4.49 -1.46
N GLY A 19 -10.14 -4.39 -0.19
CA GLY A 19 -10.06 -3.09 0.47
C GLY A 19 -8.95 -2.19 -0.09
N GLY A 20 -7.83 -2.76 -0.54
CA GLY A 20 -6.77 -2.02 -1.23
C GLY A 20 -7.25 -1.39 -2.53
N ARG A 21 -8.00 -2.14 -3.35
CA ARG A 21 -8.65 -1.62 -4.57
C ARG A 21 -9.61 -0.48 -4.25
N GLU A 22 -10.44 -0.64 -3.21
CA GLU A 22 -11.40 0.39 -2.81
C GLU A 22 -10.72 1.68 -2.34
N VAL A 23 -9.65 1.58 -1.54
CA VAL A 23 -8.87 2.74 -1.09
C VAL A 23 -8.23 3.46 -2.28
N ILE A 24 -7.57 2.73 -3.19
CA ILE A 24 -6.88 3.34 -4.33
C ILE A 24 -7.89 3.99 -5.28
N LYS A 25 -9.00 3.32 -5.57
CA LYS A 25 -10.08 3.87 -6.36
C LYS A 25 -10.61 5.17 -5.75
N THR A 26 -10.88 5.17 -4.45
CA THR A 26 -11.37 6.36 -3.75
C THR A 26 -10.38 7.53 -3.83
N LEU A 27 -9.08 7.28 -3.64
CA LEU A 27 -8.06 8.31 -3.74
C LEU A 27 -7.97 8.90 -5.17
N LYS A 28 -8.04 8.05 -6.19
CA LYS A 28 -8.09 8.50 -7.59
C LYS A 28 -9.34 9.31 -7.90
N ASP A 29 -10.50 8.88 -7.40
CA ASP A 29 -11.77 9.60 -7.56
C ASP A 29 -11.73 10.98 -6.87
N LEU A 30 -10.94 11.13 -5.80
CA LEU A 30 -10.66 12.40 -5.13
C LEU A 30 -9.57 13.25 -5.82
N GLY A 31 -8.99 12.78 -6.93
CA GLY A 31 -8.00 13.50 -7.72
C GLY A 31 -6.55 13.35 -7.25
N PHE A 32 -6.25 12.37 -6.38
CA PHE A 32 -4.87 12.08 -6.00
C PHE A 32 -4.16 11.24 -7.06
N ASP A 33 -2.95 11.66 -7.44
CA ASP A 33 -2.00 10.78 -8.12
C ASP A 33 -1.39 9.81 -7.08
N VAL A 34 -1.69 8.52 -7.25
CA VAL A 34 -1.37 7.46 -6.28
C VAL A 34 -0.10 6.73 -6.70
N VAL A 35 0.92 6.76 -5.84
CA VAL A 35 2.14 5.97 -5.98
C VAL A 35 2.08 4.78 -5.01
N THR A 36 2.05 3.56 -5.53
CA THR A 36 1.97 2.34 -4.71
C THR A 36 2.63 1.14 -5.39
N LEU A 37 3.05 0.14 -4.61
CA LEU A 37 3.43 -1.18 -5.12
C LEU A 37 2.21 -2.07 -5.40
N PHE A 38 1.05 -1.73 -4.87
CA PHE A 38 -0.16 -2.51 -5.03
C PHE A 38 -0.70 -2.39 -6.48
N SER A 39 -1.02 -3.52 -7.08
CA SER A 39 -1.64 -3.62 -8.40
C SER A 39 -3.15 -3.78 -8.25
N GLU A 40 -3.93 -2.81 -8.72
CA GLU A 40 -5.40 -2.90 -8.70
C GLU A 40 -5.94 -4.09 -9.51
N GLU A 41 -5.27 -4.42 -10.62
CA GLU A 41 -5.65 -5.53 -11.49
C GLU A 41 -5.40 -6.88 -10.82
N SER A 42 -4.16 -7.10 -10.34
CA SER A 42 -3.75 -8.41 -9.82
C SER A 42 -3.94 -8.60 -8.31
N GLY A 43 -4.22 -7.52 -7.56
CA GLY A 43 -4.25 -7.54 -6.09
C GLY A 43 -2.87 -7.72 -5.43
N ARG A 44 -1.81 -7.91 -6.21
CA ARG A 44 -0.45 -8.16 -5.70
C ARG A 44 0.17 -6.87 -5.20
N GLY A 45 1.16 -6.99 -4.31
CA GLY A 45 1.93 -5.86 -3.78
C GLY A 45 1.46 -5.38 -2.40
N THR A 46 0.68 -6.20 -1.68
CA THR A 46 0.47 -6.01 -0.24
C THR A 46 1.79 -6.12 0.52
N VAL A 47 2.02 -5.23 1.49
CA VAL A 47 3.20 -5.24 2.34
C VAL A 47 2.93 -6.10 3.57
N GLN A 48 3.74 -7.15 3.74
CA GLN A 48 3.60 -8.09 4.88
C GLN A 48 4.89 -8.25 5.66
N THR A 49 6.02 -7.84 5.07
CA THR A 49 7.35 -7.99 5.66
C THR A 49 8.12 -6.69 5.57
N ARG A 50 9.13 -6.53 6.44
CA ARG A 50 10.11 -5.44 6.32
C ARG A 50 10.80 -5.39 4.95
N GLY A 51 10.94 -6.54 4.28
CA GLY A 51 11.49 -6.61 2.91
C GLY A 51 10.58 -5.91 1.89
N ASP A 52 9.27 -6.03 2.05
CA ASP A 52 8.30 -5.33 1.20
C ASP A 52 8.23 -3.83 1.51
N SER A 53 8.34 -3.45 2.79
CA SER A 53 8.47 -2.04 3.20
C SER A 53 9.67 -1.36 2.55
N LYS A 54 10.81 -2.06 2.44
CA LYS A 54 11.98 -1.53 1.72
C LYS A 54 11.72 -1.30 0.24
N LYS A 55 10.99 -2.18 -0.43
CA LYS A 55 10.59 -1.97 -1.84
C LYS A 55 9.69 -0.75 -1.98
N CYS A 56 8.76 -0.54 -1.05
CA CYS A 56 7.94 0.68 -1.00
C CYS A 56 8.82 1.92 -0.82
N ALA A 57 9.76 1.90 0.13
CA ALA A 57 10.67 3.00 0.38
C ALA A 57 11.54 3.33 -0.85
N GLU A 58 12.02 2.32 -1.59
CA GLU A 58 12.76 2.51 -2.84
C GLU A 58 11.90 3.14 -3.94
N LEU A 59 10.65 2.67 -4.12
CA LEU A 59 9.71 3.27 -5.06
C LEU A 59 9.42 4.74 -4.69
N PHE A 60 9.11 4.99 -3.42
CA PHE A 60 8.75 6.33 -2.95
C PHE A 60 9.94 7.28 -3.04
N ARG A 61 11.17 6.82 -2.79
CA ARG A 61 12.38 7.63 -2.99
C ARG A 61 12.56 8.06 -4.45
N LYS A 62 12.25 7.19 -5.42
CA LYS A 62 12.32 7.53 -6.85
C LYS A 62 11.24 8.54 -7.29
N ARG A 63 10.17 8.68 -6.50
CA ARG A 63 9.03 9.57 -6.76
C ARG A 63 8.84 10.62 -5.67
N ALA A 64 9.91 10.92 -4.91
CA ALA A 64 9.81 11.72 -3.69
C ALA A 64 9.26 13.14 -3.96
N GLU A 65 9.60 13.72 -5.12
CA GLU A 65 9.13 15.03 -5.55
C GLU A 65 7.61 15.07 -5.81
N ASP A 66 6.99 13.92 -6.12
CA ASP A 66 5.55 13.79 -6.40
C ASP A 66 4.73 13.41 -5.14
N ILE A 67 5.40 13.13 -4.02
CA ILE A 67 4.78 12.57 -2.82
C ILE A 67 4.73 13.62 -1.71
N THR A 68 3.53 14.12 -1.43
CA THR A 68 3.27 15.07 -0.34
C THR A 68 2.91 14.40 0.99
N GLY A 69 2.64 13.11 0.98
CA GLY A 69 2.23 12.34 2.15
C GLY A 69 2.16 10.84 1.87
N VAL A 70 2.19 10.05 2.93
CA VAL A 70 2.09 8.58 2.90
C VAL A 70 0.84 8.15 3.66
N LEU A 71 -0.05 7.41 3.00
CA LEU A 71 -1.17 6.71 3.61
C LEU A 71 -0.80 5.24 3.80
N VAL A 72 -0.90 4.76 5.03
CA VAL A 72 -0.85 3.33 5.34
C VAL A 72 -2.28 2.87 5.61
N THR A 73 -2.73 1.85 4.90
CA THR A 73 -4.03 1.21 5.13
C THR A 73 -3.84 -0.27 5.42
N LEU A 74 -4.57 -0.78 6.42
CA LEU A 74 -4.60 -2.18 6.81
C LEU A 74 -6.05 -2.65 6.69
N PRO A 75 -6.53 -2.99 5.47
CA PRO A 75 -7.98 -3.15 5.23
C PRO A 75 -8.68 -4.21 6.08
N ASN A 76 -7.91 -5.18 6.59
CA ASN A 76 -8.37 -6.13 7.59
C ASN A 76 -7.45 -6.07 8.81
N PHE A 77 -6.23 -6.59 8.67
CA PHE A 77 -5.14 -6.52 9.65
C PHE A 77 -3.81 -6.60 8.90
N GLY A 78 -2.75 -6.01 9.43
CA GLY A 78 -1.41 -6.11 8.87
C GLY A 78 -0.31 -6.09 9.93
N ASP A 79 0.94 -6.05 9.48
CA ASP A 79 2.10 -5.84 10.35
C ASP A 79 2.54 -4.37 10.29
N GLU A 80 1.88 -3.52 11.10
CA GLU A 80 2.17 -2.08 11.16
C GLU A 80 3.60 -1.78 11.60
N ARG A 81 4.20 -2.67 12.39
CA ARG A 81 5.58 -2.52 12.86
C ARG A 81 6.55 -2.71 11.70
N SER A 82 6.37 -3.77 10.91
CA SER A 82 7.17 -3.99 9.69
C SER A 82 7.04 -2.85 8.69
N ILE A 83 5.89 -2.15 8.65
CA ILE A 83 5.66 -0.99 7.77
C ILE A 83 6.32 0.28 8.31
N ALA A 84 6.34 0.48 9.63
CA ALA A 84 6.88 1.67 10.26
C ALA A 84 8.42 1.69 10.39
N GLU A 85 9.08 0.52 10.37
CA GLU A 85 10.55 0.35 10.48
C GLU A 85 11.30 0.37 9.12
#